data_AF-A0A965XZD8-F1
#
_entry.id   AF-A0A965XZD8-F1
#
_cell.length_a   1.000
_cell.length_b   1.000
_cell.length_c   1.000
_cell.angle_alpha   90.00
_cell.angle_beta   90.00
_cell.angle_gamma   90.00
#
_symmetry.space_group_name_H-M   'P 1'
#
loop_
_entity.id
_entity.type
_entity.pdbx_description
1 polymer ?
#
loop_
_entity_poly.entity_id
_entity_poly.type
_entity_poly.pdbx_seq_one_letter_code
_entity_poly.pdbx_strand_id
1 'polypeptide(L)'
;MAKLDKLIRRYYTKVLDDQPDMTVYDLFDWEKRDVLLKDYKSGRVLCDMKGLEFPVHYSQNSCDIIASKYFRKAGVPTETGAENSMRQV
;
A
#
# COMPACT_ATOMS: atom_id res chain seq x y z
N MET A 1 -15.04 23.66 31.33
CA MET A 1 -14.73 23.06 30.02
C MET A 1 -14.07 21.71 30.25
N ALA A 2 -14.59 20.63 29.66
CA ALA A 2 -13.95 19.32 29.78
C ALA A 2 -12.62 19.32 29.02
N LYS A 3 -11.58 18.76 29.65
CA LYS A 3 -10.23 18.68 29.10
C LYS A 3 -10.23 17.68 27.92
N LEU A 4 -9.66 18.06 26.77
CA LEU A 4 -9.75 17.31 25.51
C LEU A 4 -9.20 15.87 25.62
N ASP A 5 -8.19 15.67 26.47
CA ASP A 5 -7.61 14.37 26.83
C ASP A 5 -8.60 13.42 27.51
N LYS A 6 -9.66 13.95 28.14
CA LYS A 6 -10.74 13.14 28.74
C LYS A 6 -11.84 12.77 27.75
N LEU A 7 -11.86 13.42 26.57
CA LEU A 7 -12.87 13.20 25.53
C LEU A 7 -12.33 12.37 24.38
N ILE A 8 -11.02 12.43 24.11
CA ILE A 8 -10.38 11.75 22.98
C ILE A 8 -9.17 10.97 23.49
N ARG A 9 -9.20 9.65 23.30
CA ARG A 9 -8.05 8.78 23.50
C ARG A 9 -7.36 8.53 22.16
N ARG A 10 -6.10 8.96 22.03
CA ARG A 10 -5.26 8.72 20.85
C ARG A 10 -4.48 7.43 21.02
N TYR A 11 -4.36 6.65 19.95
CA TYR A 11 -3.54 5.45 19.88
C TYR A 11 -2.43 5.69 18.87
N TYR A 12 -1.22 5.28 19.24
CA TYR A 12 -0.02 5.42 18.42
C TYR A 12 0.68 4.06 18.35
N THR A 13 1.32 3.77 17.23
CA THR A 13 2.18 2.60 17.10
C THR A 13 3.38 2.77 18.04
N LYS A 14 3.50 1.90 19.04
CA LYS A 14 4.54 1.97 20.08
C LYS A 14 5.74 1.07 19.83
N VAL A 15 5.60 0.12 18.92
CA VAL A 15 6.63 -0.90 18.63
C VAL A 15 7.96 -0.29 18.19
N LEU A 16 7.93 0.89 17.56
CA LEU A 16 9.11 1.56 17.02
C LEU A 16 9.73 2.62 17.95
N ASP A 17 9.13 2.90 19.11
CA ASP A 17 9.61 3.98 20.00
C ASP A 17 11.07 3.72 20.47
N ASP A 18 11.46 2.45 20.62
CA ASP A 18 12.80 2.02 21.08
C ASP A 18 13.66 1.38 19.96
N GLN A 19 13.22 1.44 18.69
CA GLN A 19 13.87 0.75 17.56
C GLN A 19 14.22 1.74 16.43
N PRO A 20 15.31 2.52 16.56
CA PRO A 20 15.64 3.59 15.62
C PRO A 20 16.00 3.09 14.21
N ASP A 21 16.45 1.85 14.09
CA ASP A 21 16.88 1.25 12.83
C ASP A 21 15.73 0.58 12.04
N MET A 22 14.53 0.50 12.64
CA MET A 22 13.36 -0.12 12.01
C MET A 22 12.39 0.94 11.49
N THR A 23 11.84 0.67 10.31
CA THR A 23 10.80 1.47 9.68
C THR A 23 9.44 0.83 9.87
N VAL A 24 8.38 1.60 9.59
CA VAL A 24 7.00 1.08 9.60
C VAL A 24 6.81 -0.10 8.65
N TYR A 25 7.58 -0.16 7.56
CA TYR A 25 7.48 -1.23 6.57
C TYR A 25 8.00 -2.57 7.08
N ASP A 26 8.89 -2.55 8.07
CA ASP A 26 9.48 -3.76 8.67
C ASP A 26 8.53 -4.45 9.66
N LEU A 27 7.40 -3.81 9.98
CA LEU A 27 6.34 -4.37 10.82
C LEU A 27 5.36 -5.28 10.04
N PHE A 28 5.56 -5.46 8.74
CA PHE A 28 4.67 -6.22 7.87
C PHE A 28 5.42 -7.32 7.14
N ASP A 29 4.75 -8.45 6.93
CA ASP A 29 5.17 -9.46 5.97
C ASP A 29 4.74 -9.05 4.56
N TRP A 30 5.60 -9.29 3.57
CA TRP A 30 5.42 -8.83 2.19
C TRP A 30 5.32 -9.99 1.21
N GLU A 31 4.48 -9.83 0.20
CA GLU A 31 4.35 -10.76 -0.91
C GLU A 31 4.21 -10.03 -2.24
N LYS A 32 4.55 -10.74 -3.32
CA LYS A 32 4.35 -10.25 -4.69
C LYS A 32 3.00 -10.71 -5.22
N ARG A 33 2.23 -9.76 -5.77
CA ARG A 33 0.95 -10.00 -6.42
C ARG A 33 0.89 -9.33 -7.78
N ASP A 34 0.17 -9.98 -8.67
CA ASP A 34 -0.19 -9.41 -9.96
C ASP A 34 -1.58 -8.77 -9.86
N VAL A 35 -1.76 -7.64 -10.54
CA VAL A 35 -3.03 -6.93 -10.63
C VAL A 35 -3.47 -6.89 -12.08
N LEU A 36 -4.65 -7.45 -12.35
CA LEU A 36 -5.30 -7.39 -13.65
C LEU A 36 -6.75 -6.96 -13.47
N LEU A 37 -6.98 -5.66 -13.63
CA LEU A 37 -8.32 -5.06 -13.51
C LEU A 37 -8.94 -4.88 -14.89
N LYS A 38 -10.12 -5.46 -15.10
CA LYS A 38 -10.89 -5.33 -16.34
C LYS A 38 -12.27 -4.74 -16.07
N ASP A 39 -12.75 -3.93 -17.00
CA ASP A 39 -14.13 -3.49 -17.03
C ASP A 39 -15.03 -4.68 -17.39
N TYR A 40 -15.98 -5.03 -16.51
CA TYR A 40 -16.80 -6.23 -16.69
C TYR A 40 -17.80 -6.13 -17.86
N LYS A 41 -18.17 -4.92 -18.30
CA LYS A 41 -19.14 -4.71 -19.39
C LYS A 41 -18.48 -4.78 -20.76
N SER A 42 -17.32 -4.13 -20.88
CA SER A 42 -16.59 -3.97 -22.14
C SER A 42 -15.42 -4.94 -22.30
N GLY A 43 -14.98 -5.59 -21.22
CA GLY A 43 -13.79 -6.45 -21.19
C GLY A 43 -12.47 -5.67 -21.28
N ARG A 44 -12.51 -4.34 -21.34
CA ARG A 44 -11.33 -3.49 -21.48
C ARG A 44 -10.43 -3.62 -20.25
N VAL A 45 -9.13 -3.77 -20.48
CA VAL A 45 -8.12 -3.74 -19.41
C VAL A 45 -7.98 -2.31 -18.90
N LEU A 46 -8.23 -2.11 -17.61
CA LEU A 46 -8.12 -0.83 -16.90
C LEU A 46 -6.76 -0.70 -16.21
N CYS A 47 -6.21 -1.80 -15.71
CA CYS A 47 -4.91 -1.87 -15.07
C CYS A 47 -4.31 -3.25 -15.30
N ASP A 48 -3.05 -3.29 -15.73
CA ASP A 48 -2.27 -4.53 -15.83
C ASP A 48 -0.87 -4.23 -15.32
N MET A 49 -0.55 -4.75 -14.13
CA MET A 49 0.72 -4.55 -13.46
C MET A 49 1.13 -5.86 -12.78
N LYS A 50 2.41 -6.19 -12.87
CA LYS A 50 2.94 -7.49 -12.45
C LYS A 50 4.01 -7.33 -11.38
N GLY A 51 4.10 -8.32 -10.50
CA GLY A 51 5.14 -8.40 -9.48
C GLY A 51 5.13 -7.25 -8.47
N LEU A 52 3.94 -6.73 -8.14
CA LEU A 52 3.78 -5.65 -7.18
C LEU A 52 3.89 -6.18 -5.75
N GLU A 53 4.58 -5.46 -4.86
CA GLU A 53 4.71 -5.84 -3.45
C GLU A 53 3.64 -5.20 -2.56
N PHE A 54 2.97 -6.06 -1.79
CA PHE A 54 1.94 -5.69 -0.81
C PHE A 54 2.09 -6.47 0.49
N PRO A 55 1.49 -5.99 1.60
CA PRO A 55 1.39 -6.77 2.82
C PRO A 55 0.58 -8.06 2.62
N VAL A 56 1.05 -9.18 3.18
CA VAL A 56 0.42 -10.52 3.03
C VAL A 56 -1.04 -10.58 3.44
N HIS A 57 -1.46 -9.75 4.40
CA HIS A 57 -2.83 -9.72 4.89
C HIS A 57 -3.81 -8.96 3.99
N TYR A 58 -3.35 -8.36 2.89
CA TYR A 58 -4.22 -7.66 1.95
C TYR A 58 -4.94 -8.64 1.03
N SER A 59 -6.23 -8.37 0.83
CA SER A 59 -7.01 -9.09 -0.17
C SER A 59 -6.60 -8.68 -1.59
N GLN A 60 -6.81 -9.55 -2.58
CA GLN A 60 -6.58 -9.20 -3.99
C GLN A 60 -7.33 -7.91 -4.39
N ASN A 61 -8.57 -7.73 -3.92
CA ASN A 61 -9.35 -6.52 -4.20
C ASN A 61 -8.69 -5.25 -3.64
N SER A 62 -8.05 -5.34 -2.46
CA SER A 62 -7.27 -4.25 -1.89
C SER A 62 -6.08 -3.91 -2.79
N CYS A 63 -5.32 -4.93 -3.22
CA CYS A 63 -4.18 -4.76 -4.14
C CYS A 63 -4.62 -4.12 -5.47
N ASP A 64 -5.76 -4.56 -6.03
CA ASP A 64 -6.30 -4.03 -7.29
C ASP A 64 -6.67 -2.53 -7.18
N ILE A 65 -7.31 -2.14 -6.07
CA ILE A 65 -7.66 -0.73 -5.81
C ILE A 65 -6.39 0.10 -5.63
N ILE A 66 -5.42 -0.38 -4.86
CA ILE A 66 -4.17 0.34 -4.59
C ILE A 66 -3.38 0.58 -5.88
N ALA A 67 -3.13 -0.49 -6.64
CA ALA A 67 -2.40 -0.39 -7.90
C ALA A 67 -3.12 0.47 -8.94
N SER A 68 -4.45 0.42 -9.00
CA SER A 68 -5.20 1.19 -10.00
C SER A 68 -5.34 2.67 -9.67
N LYS A 69 -5.42 3.03 -8.38
CA LYS A 69 -5.73 4.40 -7.92
C LYS A 69 -4.56 5.17 -7.33
N TYR A 70 -3.62 4.50 -6.69
CA TYR A 70 -2.56 5.16 -5.91
C TYR A 70 -1.18 4.99 -6.51
N PHE A 71 -0.88 3.85 -7.13
CA PHE A 71 0.44 3.65 -7.74
C PHE A 71 0.64 4.59 -8.93
N ARG A 72 1.77 5.30 -8.91
CA ARG A 72 2.23 6.10 -10.05
C ARG A 72 2.68 5.19 -11.18
N LYS A 73 2.12 5.43 -12.37
CA LYS A 73 2.32 4.58 -13.56
C LYS A 73 3.38 5.12 -14.53
N ALA A 74 3.96 6.28 -14.24
CA ALA A 74 5.00 6.91 -15.05
C ALA A 74 5.83 7.89 -14.21
N GLY A 75 7.08 8.14 -14.61
CA GLY A 75 7.96 9.14 -14.00
C GLY A 75 8.59 8.70 -12.67
N VAL A 76 8.56 7.41 -12.36
CA VAL A 76 9.22 6.83 -11.18
C VAL A 76 10.59 6.28 -11.61
N PRO A 77 11.68 6.51 -10.86
CA PRO A 77 13.02 6.03 -11.21
C PRO A 77 13.19 4.53 -10.90
N THR A 78 12.34 3.69 -11.51
CA THR A 78 12.37 2.23 -11.45
C THR A 78 12.52 1.66 -12.87
N GLU A 79 12.85 0.37 -12.99
CA GLU A 79 12.98 -0.29 -14.30
C GLU A 79 11.72 -0.19 -15.16
N THR A 80 10.55 -0.22 -14.52
CA THR A 80 9.24 -0.14 -15.19
C THR A 80 8.77 1.30 -15.42
N GLY A 81 9.44 2.30 -14.84
CA GLY A 81 8.97 3.69 -14.82
C GLY A 81 7.76 3.93 -13.91
N ALA A 82 7.33 2.92 -13.14
CA ALA A 82 6.16 2.92 -12.28
C ALA A 82 6.50 2.44 -10.85
N GLU A 83 5.66 2.80 -9.88
CA GLU A 83 5.72 2.22 -8.54
C GLU A 83 5.37 0.73 -8.61
N ASN A 84 6.19 -0.10 -7.95
CA ASN A 84 6.01 -1.54 -7.89
C ASN A 84 5.98 -2.10 -6.46
N SER A 85 6.05 -1.26 -5.43
CA SER A 85 6.01 -1.69 -4.04
C SER A 85 5.38 -0.60 -3.17
N MET A 86 4.52 -0.99 -2.22
CA MET A 86 4.02 -0.06 -1.20
C MET A 86 5.11 0.46 -0.25
N ARG A 87 6.36 -0.02 -0.38
CA ARG A 87 7.53 0.50 0.34
C ARG A 87 8.19 1.69 -0.34
N GLN A 88 7.80 2.02 -1.58
CA GLN A 88 8.39 3.11 -2.38
C GLN A 88 7.76 4.48 -2.14
N VAL A 89 6.96 4.62 -1.07
CA VAL A 89 6.26 5.87 -0.72
C VAL A 89 7.22 6.87 -0.10
#